data_AF-A0A5C0SI79-F1
#
_entry.id   AF-A0A5C0SI79-F1
#
_cell.length_a   1.000
_cell.length_b   1.000
_cell.length_c   1.000
_cell.angle_alpha   90.00
_cell.angle_beta   90.00
_cell.angle_gamma   90.00
#
_symmetry.space_group_name_H-M   'P 1'
#
loop_
_entity.id
_entity.type
_entity.pdbx_description
1 polymer ?
#
loop_
_entity_poly.entity_id
_entity_poly.type
_entity_poly.pdbx_seq_one_letter_code
_entity_poly.pdbx_strand_id
1 'polypeptide(L)'
;MKYVIQDIREMTDSRELLESKPHPFTIIFIYILISILLIGLIWSYFGEIDVVVKAQGVVRPNKRISTINNMINGKVKEVYIEEGKKVKKGEILYTIDYKDRG
;
A
#
# COMPACT_ATOMS: atom_id res chain seq x y z
N MET A 1 35.77 32.95 55.85
CA MET A 1 35.83 31.96 54.76
C MET A 1 36.58 30.74 55.27
N LYS A 2 35.95 29.56 55.30
CA LYS A 2 36.60 28.30 55.68
C LYS A 2 37.28 27.74 54.44
N TYR A 3 38.58 27.48 54.52
CA TYR A 3 39.31 26.78 53.48
C TYR A 3 39.13 25.28 53.71
N VAL A 4 38.48 24.61 52.75
CA VAL A 4 38.34 23.15 52.74
C VAL A 4 39.61 22.60 52.12
N ILE A 5 40.50 22.07 52.96
CA ILE A 5 41.71 21.39 52.50
C ILE A 5 41.29 19.97 52.16
N GLN A 6 41.07 19.71 50.86
CA GLN A 6 40.73 18.37 50.39
C GLN A 6 42.01 17.56 50.24
N ASP A 7 42.06 16.40 50.92
CA ASP A 7 43.24 15.57 51.00
C ASP A 7 43.42 14.78 49.69
N ILE A 8 44.61 14.84 49.10
CA ILE A 8 44.94 14.15 47.84
C ILE A 8 44.72 12.62 47.91
N ARG A 9 44.64 12.05 49.12
CA ARG A 9 44.35 10.63 49.35
C ARG A 9 42.92 10.25 49.01
N GLU A 10 41.96 11.18 49.04
CA GLU A 10 40.57 10.93 48.60
C GLU A 10 40.48 10.63 47.09
N MET A 11 41.44 11.12 46.30
CA MET A 11 41.52 10.78 44.86
C MET A 11 41.93 9.32 44.63
N THR A 12 42.56 8.69 45.62
CA THR A 12 43.00 7.28 45.53
C THR A 12 41.83 6.33 45.77
N ASP A 13 40.87 6.71 46.61
CA ASP A 13 39.61 5.97 46.86
C ASP A 13 38.73 5.85 45.60
N SER A 14 38.84 6.83 44.69
CA SER A 14 38.21 6.74 43.36
C SER A 14 38.72 5.57 42.51
N ARG A 15 39.94 5.08 42.78
CA ARG A 15 40.51 3.92 42.08
C ARG A 15 39.93 2.61 42.61
N GLU A 16 39.64 2.51 43.90
CA GLU A 16 39.00 1.31 44.47
C GLU A 16 37.57 1.13 43.95
N LEU A 17 36.84 2.22 43.71
CA LEU A 17 35.53 2.18 43.04
C LEU A 17 35.64 1.75 41.57
N LEU A 18 36.71 2.12 40.86
CA LEU A 18 36.96 1.69 39.48
C LEU A 18 37.50 0.25 39.40
N GLU A 19 38.26 -0.20 40.39
CA GLU A 19 38.80 -1.55 40.51
C GLU A 19 37.80 -2.51 41.19
N SER A 20 36.70 -1.99 41.75
CA SER A 20 35.61 -2.78 42.26
C SER A 20 35.02 -3.61 41.13
N LYS A 21 35.08 -4.95 41.28
CA LYS A 21 34.58 -5.87 40.26
C LYS A 21 33.13 -5.52 39.97
N PRO A 22 32.76 -5.21 38.71
CA PRO A 22 31.39 -4.83 38.39
C PRO A 22 30.46 -5.95 38.86
N HIS A 23 29.42 -5.58 39.61
CA HIS A 23 28.46 -6.55 40.14
C HIS A 23 27.91 -7.37 38.96
N PRO A 24 27.81 -8.71 39.07
CA PRO A 24 27.40 -9.57 37.95
C PRO A 24 26.07 -9.15 37.30
N PHE A 25 25.21 -8.49 38.07
CA PHE A 25 23.97 -7.87 37.60
C PHE A 25 24.18 -6.82 36.50
N THR A 26 25.21 -5.98 36.60
CA THR A 26 25.49 -4.92 35.60
C THR A 26 25.86 -5.53 34.26
N ILE A 27 26.65 -6.61 34.27
CA ILE A 27 27.05 -7.32 33.05
C ILE A 27 25.82 -7.96 32.38
N ILE A 28 24.96 -8.62 33.17
CA ILE A 28 23.71 -9.22 32.68
C ILE A 28 22.81 -8.15 32.05
N PHE A 29 22.66 -6.99 32.69
CA PHE A 29 21.87 -5.88 32.19
C PHE A 29 22.36 -5.37 30.82
N ILE A 30 23.69 -5.20 30.66
CA ILE A 30 24.30 -4.83 29.38
C ILE A 30 23.99 -5.86 28.29
N TYR A 31 24.11 -7.15 28.58
CA TYR A 31 23.81 -8.20 27.59
C TYR A 31 22.33 -8.23 27.20
N ILE A 32 21.40 -7.97 28.13
CA ILE A 32 19.97 -7.83 27.83
C ILE A 32 19.73 -6.68 26.85
N LEU A 33 20.38 -5.54 27.08
CA LEU A 33 20.24 -4.34 26.27
C LEU A 33 20.77 -4.58 24.84
N ILE A 34 21.91 -5.27 24.70
CA ILE A 34 22.46 -5.70 23.41
C ILE A 34 21.51 -6.71 22.73
N SER A 35 20.95 -7.66 23.48
CA SER A 35 20.04 -8.67 22.94
C SER A 35 18.78 -8.05 22.32
N ILE A 36 18.16 -7.08 23.01
CA ILE A 36 16.99 -6.35 22.48
C ILE A 36 17.32 -5.62 21.17
N LEU A 37 18.49 -4.98 21.09
CA LEU A 37 18.95 -4.33 19.86
C LEU A 37 19.11 -5.33 18.71
N LEU A 38 19.72 -6.50 18.98
CA LEU A 38 19.90 -7.55 17.97
C LEU A 38 18.56 -8.12 17.50
N ILE A 39 17.62 -8.35 18.42
CA ILE A 39 16.27 -8.82 18.08
C ILE A 39 15.56 -7.81 17.18
N GLY A 40 15.64 -6.52 17.50
CA GLY A 40 15.07 -5.46 16.67
C GLY A 40 15.68 -5.39 15.26
N LEU A 41 17.01 -5.56 15.15
CA LEU A 41 17.71 -5.60 13.85
C LEU A 41 17.31 -6.82 13.02
N ILE A 42 17.24 -7.99 13.64
CA ILE A 42 16.78 -9.22 12.99
C ILE A 42 15.35 -9.02 12.49
N TRP A 43 14.45 -8.55 13.36
CA TRP A 43 13.05 -8.32 12.98
C TRP A 43 12.91 -7.28 11.86
N SER A 44 13.71 -6.22 11.87
CA SER A 44 13.73 -5.22 10.80
C SER A 44 14.26 -5.76 9.47
N TYR A 45 15.14 -6.75 9.48
CA TYR A 45 15.66 -7.37 8.27
C TYR A 45 14.62 -8.32 7.63
N PHE A 46 13.87 -9.05 8.45
CA PHE A 46 12.85 -10.00 7.97
C PHE A 46 11.47 -9.37 7.77
N GLY A 47 11.23 -8.17 8.29
CA GLY A 47 9.96 -7.46 8.15
C GLY A 47 9.77 -6.94 6.73
N GLU A 48 9.14 -7.72 5.86
CA GLU A 48 8.65 -7.23 4.58
C GLU A 48 7.45 -6.31 4.83
N ILE A 49 7.55 -5.06 4.35
CA ILE A 49 6.44 -4.12 4.40
C ILE A 49 5.52 -4.45 3.23
N ASP A 50 4.39 -5.10 3.51
CA ASP A 50 3.35 -5.38 2.51
C ASP A 50 2.69 -4.06 2.05
N VAL A 51 3.19 -3.51 0.94
CA VAL A 51 2.59 -2.34 0.30
C VAL A 51 1.43 -2.79 -0.58
N VAL A 52 0.23 -2.84 0.02
CA VAL A 52 -1.01 -3.12 -0.72
C VAL A 52 -1.53 -1.84 -1.40
N VAL A 53 -1.18 -1.65 -2.67
CA VAL A 53 -1.72 -0.55 -3.48
C VAL A 53 -3.12 -0.92 -3.98
N LYS A 54 -4.15 -0.27 -3.44
CA LYS A 54 -5.53 -0.38 -3.96
C LYS A 54 -5.66 0.40 -5.26
N ALA A 55 -5.36 -0.24 -6.39
CA ALA A 55 -5.62 0.32 -7.71
C ALA A 55 -7.12 0.24 -8.05
N GLN A 56 -7.78 1.39 -8.24
CA GLN A 56 -9.12 1.44 -8.80
C GLN A 56 -9.04 1.27 -10.32
N GLY A 57 -9.07 0.03 -10.79
CA GLY A 57 -9.13 -0.28 -12.22
C GLY A 57 -10.57 -0.21 -12.73
N VAL A 58 -10.88 0.72 -13.64
CA VAL A 58 -12.15 0.72 -14.38
C VAL A 58 -11.98 -0.11 -15.66
N VAL A 59 -12.64 -1.26 -15.73
CA VAL A 59 -12.66 -2.11 -16.93
C VAL A 59 -13.53 -1.43 -18.00
N ARG A 60 -12.89 -0.66 -18.89
CA ARG A 60 -13.56 -0.14 -20.08
C ARG A 60 -13.49 -1.18 -21.21
N PRO A 61 -14.62 -1.49 -21.87
CA PRO A 61 -14.58 -2.30 -23.08
C PRO A 61 -13.73 -1.60 -24.16
N ASN A 62 -12.77 -2.33 -24.73
CA ASN A 62 -11.84 -1.80 -25.75
C ASN A 62 -12.55 -1.49 -27.09
N LYS A 63 -13.79 -1.97 -27.27
CA LYS A 63 -14.59 -1.71 -28.47
C LYS A 63 -15.43 -0.46 -28.27
N ARG A 64 -15.30 0.49 -29.21
CA ARG A 64 -16.18 1.66 -29.33
C ARG A 64 -17.63 1.20 -29.23
N ILE A 65 -18.33 1.69 -28.22
CA ILE A 65 -19.76 1.49 -28.06
C ILE A 65 -20.42 2.34 -29.15
N SER A 66 -20.67 1.75 -30.30
CA SER A 66 -21.35 2.43 -31.40
C SER A 66 -22.84 2.41 -31.10
N THR A 67 -23.35 3.44 -30.44
CA THR A 67 -24.80 3.65 -30.31
C THR A 67 -25.40 3.78 -31.71
N ILE A 68 -26.25 2.83 -32.09
CA ILE A 68 -26.92 2.83 -33.39
C ILE A 68 -28.03 3.87 -33.31
N ASN A 69 -27.81 5.03 -33.93
CA ASN A 69 -28.79 6.09 -34.04
C ASN A 69 -29.41 6.09 -35.44
N ASN A 70 -30.74 6.17 -35.51
CA ASN A 70 -31.45 6.32 -36.78
C ASN A 70 -31.40 7.78 -37.25
N MET A 71 -31.08 7.97 -38.53
CA MET A 71 -31.04 9.30 -39.15
C MET A 71 -32.41 9.74 -39.69
N ILE A 72 -33.38 8.81 -39.79
CA ILE A 72 -34.73 9.05 -40.33
C ILE A 72 -35.75 8.58 -39.31
N ASN A 73 -36.74 9.44 -39.02
CA ASN A 73 -37.89 9.08 -38.19
C ASN A 73 -38.91 8.33 -39.05
N GLY A 74 -39.16 7.06 -38.75
CA GLY A 74 -40.18 6.24 -39.41
C GLY A 74 -40.71 5.16 -38.47
N LYS A 75 -41.78 4.47 -38.87
CA LYS A 75 -42.38 3.42 -38.03
C LYS A 75 -41.55 2.15 -38.15
N VAL A 76 -41.09 1.60 -37.02
CA VAL A 76 -40.36 0.32 -37.00
C VAL A 76 -41.31 -0.78 -37.46
N LYS A 77 -40.97 -1.47 -38.55
CA LYS A 77 -41.79 -2.52 -39.15
C LYS A 77 -41.44 -3.88 -38.54
N GLU A 78 -40.15 -4.22 -38.52
CA GLU A 78 -39.65 -5.50 -38.02
C GLU A 78 -38.32 -5.29 -37.27
N VAL A 79 -38.13 -6.00 -36.16
CA VAL A 79 -36.94 -5.96 -35.30
C VAL A 79 -36.31 -7.35 -35.30
N TYR A 80 -35.04 -7.44 -35.66
CA TYR A 80 -34.29 -8.71 -35.76
C TYR A 80 -33.15 -8.81 -34.74
N ILE A 81 -33.22 -8.01 -33.67
CA ILE A 81 -32.24 -7.98 -32.59
C ILE A 81 -32.84 -8.54 -31.29
N GLU A 82 -32.00 -9.26 -30.55
CA GLU A 82 -32.27 -9.75 -29.20
C GLU A 82 -31.10 -9.36 -28.29
N GLU A 83 -31.39 -9.13 -27.00
CA GLU A 83 -30.39 -8.84 -25.97
C GLU A 83 -29.28 -9.90 -25.97
N GLY A 84 -28.02 -9.47 -26.15
CA GLY A 84 -26.85 -10.37 -26.18
C GLY A 84 -26.53 -11.01 -27.54
N LYS A 85 -27.31 -10.75 -28.60
CA LYS A 85 -27.04 -11.27 -29.95
C LYS A 85 -25.76 -10.65 -30.53
N LYS A 86 -24.80 -11.50 -30.94
CA LYS A 86 -23.58 -11.06 -31.65
C LYS A 86 -23.88 -10.77 -33.11
N VAL A 87 -23.86 -9.50 -33.49
CA VAL A 87 -24.13 -9.06 -34.87
C VAL A 87 -22.85 -8.85 -35.67
N LYS A 88 -22.90 -9.15 -36.97
CA LYS A 88 -21.78 -8.91 -37.91
C LYS A 88 -22.01 -7.63 -38.71
N LYS A 89 -20.92 -7.04 -39.24
CA LYS A 89 -21.01 -5.87 -40.11
C LYS A 89 -21.82 -6.23 -41.36
N GLY A 90 -22.95 -5.54 -41.57
CA GLY A 90 -23.86 -5.78 -42.70
C GLY A 90 -25.14 -6.54 -42.36
N GLU A 91 -25.32 -6.97 -41.10
CA GLU A 91 -26.57 -7.61 -40.66
C GLU A 91 -27.69 -6.58 -40.47
N ILE A 92 -28.89 -6.91 -40.94
CA ILE A 92 -30.08 -6.06 -40.77
C ILE A 92 -30.54 -6.20 -39.32
N LEU A 93 -30.55 -5.07 -38.60
CA LEU A 93 -30.92 -5.04 -37.18
C LEU A 93 -32.42 -4.80 -37.00
N TYR A 94 -32.98 -3.88 -37.78
CA TYR A 94 -34.40 -3.58 -37.81
C TYR A 94 -34.72 -2.84 -39.12
N THR A 95 -35.96 -2.95 -39.57
CA THR A 95 -36.47 -2.30 -40.78
C THR A 95 -37.39 -1.16 -40.38
N ILE A 96 -37.18 0.03 -40.96
CA ILE A 96 -38.04 1.19 -40.77
C ILE A 96 -38.85 1.42 -42.04
N ASP A 97 -40.16 1.55 -41.88
CA ASP A 97 -41.08 2.02 -42.93
C ASP A 97 -41.20 3.54 -42.81
N TYR A 98 -40.66 4.26 -43.81
CA TYR A 98 -40.79 5.71 -43.90
C TYR A 98 -41.89 6.01 -44.92
N LYS A 99 -42.94 6.72 -44.47
CA LYS A 99 -43.90 7.35 -45.39
C LYS A 99 -43.35 8.71 -45.77
N ASP A 100 -42.75 8.78 -46.94
CA ASP A 100 -42.43 10.06 -47.59
C ASP A 100 -43.76 10.77 -47.89
N ARG A 101 -44.11 11.74 -47.05
CA ARG A 101 -45.14 12.72 -47.39
C ARG A 101 -44.42 13.84 -48.13
N GLY A 102 -44.33 13.67 -49.44
CA GLY A 102 -44.05 14.77 -50.37
C GLY A 102 -45.09 15.88 -50.25
#